data_AF-A0A9N9FA82-F1
#
_entry.id   AF-A0A9N9FA82-F1
#
_cell.length_a   1.000
_cell.length_b   1.000
_cell.length_c   1.000
_cell.angle_alpha   90.00
_cell.angle_beta   90.00
_cell.angle_gamma   90.00
#
_symmetry.space_group_name_H-M   'P 1'
#
loop_
_entity.id
_entity.type
_entity.pdbx_description
1 polymer ?
#
loop_
_entity_poly.entity_id
_entity_poly.type
_entity_poly.pdbx_seq_one_letter_code
_entity_poly.pdbx_strand_id
1 'polypeptide(L)'
;MRSSLRWGMVLVAICLFVSFTMQVSAEPWWKRQTSSDSGNNGGSNGGGNSTNTAAIQMTTPAVTQGKALFKIGSKVTFGWKYQTTPIIKPQALNILSLASTKTWYTIAQNISASATSFEWNTADQKNPPLVMADYTLYITDERGKDAPATAGRLGIFNGLVFSMYLPQSYTPLDEYTCATCYSDGSFPFVPIAMTFAVTAITVISFSFFMI
;
A
#
# COMPACT_ATOMS: atom_id res chain seq x y z
N MET A 1 30.50 -52.42 -24.93
CA MET A 1 29.58 -51.37 -25.41
C MET A 1 28.28 -51.41 -24.60
N ARG A 2 28.25 -50.86 -23.38
CA ARG A 2 27.01 -50.78 -22.56
C ARG A 2 27.04 -49.76 -21.41
N SER A 3 28.11 -48.98 -21.26
CA SER A 3 28.29 -48.00 -20.18
C SER A 3 28.05 -46.53 -20.60
N SER A 4 28.03 -46.22 -21.89
CA SER A 4 27.81 -44.85 -22.39
C SER A 4 26.34 -44.40 -22.34
N LEU A 5 25.38 -45.32 -22.23
CA LEU A 5 23.95 -44.97 -22.18
C LEU A 5 23.43 -44.58 -20.79
N ARG A 6 24.13 -44.91 -19.70
CA ARG A 6 23.67 -44.55 -18.33
C ARG A 6 23.98 -43.09 -17.96
N TRP A 7 24.97 -42.47 -18.60
CA TRP A 7 25.36 -41.08 -18.33
C TRP A 7 24.60 -40.04 -19.17
N GLY A 8 24.10 -40.42 -20.36
CA GLY A 8 23.26 -39.53 -21.17
C GLY A 8 21.92 -39.18 -20.51
N MET A 9 21.34 -40.09 -19.72
CA MET A 9 20.07 -39.85 -19.01
C MET A 9 20.22 -38.93 -17.78
N VAL A 10 21.38 -38.88 -17.14
CA VAL A 10 21.61 -37.99 -15.98
C VAL A 10 21.80 -36.54 -16.44
N LEU A 11 22.46 -36.32 -17.59
CA LEU A 11 22.61 -34.98 -18.19
C LEU A 11 21.29 -34.42 -18.75
N VAL A 12 20.41 -35.27 -19.29
CA VAL A 12 19.06 -34.87 -19.73
C VAL A 12 18.15 -34.55 -18.53
N ALA A 13 18.30 -35.25 -17.41
CA ALA A 13 17.52 -35.00 -16.20
C ALA A 13 17.83 -33.66 -15.53
N ILE A 14 19.09 -33.19 -15.59
CA ILE A 14 19.48 -31.88 -15.01
C ILE A 14 19.02 -30.72 -15.91
N CYS A 15 19.06 -30.87 -17.25
CA CYS A 15 18.56 -29.86 -18.18
C CYS A 15 17.03 -29.68 -18.12
N LEU A 16 16.27 -30.74 -17.83
CA LEU A 16 14.81 -30.65 -17.70
C LEU A 16 14.34 -30.05 -16.36
N PHE A 17 15.17 -30.11 -15.31
CA PHE A 17 14.83 -29.50 -14.02
C PHE A 17 15.08 -27.98 -13.97
N VAL A 18 16.01 -27.46 -14.78
CA VAL A 18 16.32 -26.00 -14.83
C VAL A 18 15.29 -25.22 -15.66
N SER A 19 14.53 -25.88 -16.53
CA SER A 19 13.52 -25.21 -17.37
C SER A 19 12.10 -25.16 -16.78
N PHE A 20 11.85 -25.77 -15.60
CA PHE A 20 10.48 -25.92 -15.07
C PHE A 20 10.12 -24.99 -13.88
N THR A 21 10.93 -24.00 -13.52
CA THR A 21 10.60 -23.10 -12.36
C THR A 21 10.55 -21.60 -12.65
N MET A 22 10.54 -21.16 -13.90
CA MET A 22 10.27 -19.74 -14.21
C MET A 22 9.16 -19.58 -15.24
N GLN A 23 7.92 -19.79 -14.79
CA GLN A 23 6.77 -19.09 -15.34
C GLN A 23 6.03 -18.40 -14.19
N VAL A 24 6.68 -17.38 -13.60
CA VAL A 24 5.93 -16.30 -12.95
C VAL A 24 5.35 -15.48 -14.10
N SER A 25 4.12 -15.82 -14.49
CA SER A 25 3.29 -14.97 -15.33
C SER A 25 3.06 -13.66 -14.57
N ALA A 26 3.83 -12.64 -14.91
CA ALA A 26 3.47 -11.27 -14.62
C ALA A 26 2.35 -10.88 -15.59
N GLU A 27 1.11 -11.22 -15.25
CA GLU A 27 -0.04 -10.62 -15.93
C GLU A 27 -0.18 -9.18 -15.42
N PRO A 28 -0.05 -8.14 -16.26
CA PRO A 28 -0.41 -6.80 -15.85
C PRO A 28 -1.89 -6.78 -15.47
N TRP A 29 -2.18 -6.28 -14.28
CA TRP A 29 -3.47 -6.24 -13.58
C TRP A 29 -4.66 -5.62 -14.33
N TRP A 30 -4.49 -5.14 -15.57
CA TRP A 30 -5.53 -4.47 -16.34
C TRP A 30 -6.45 -5.41 -17.14
N LYS A 31 -6.13 -6.72 -17.26
CA LYS A 31 -6.94 -7.71 -17.98
C LYS A 31 -7.94 -8.45 -17.08
N ARG A 32 -8.83 -7.72 -16.40
CA ARG A 32 -10.14 -8.27 -15.99
C ARG A 32 -11.23 -7.63 -16.84
N GLN A 33 -11.59 -8.28 -17.94
CA GLN A 33 -12.90 -8.06 -18.55
C GLN A 33 -13.87 -9.06 -17.93
N THR A 34 -14.65 -8.59 -16.95
CA THR A 34 -15.91 -9.24 -16.58
C THR A 34 -16.98 -8.70 -17.52
N SER A 35 -17.40 -9.54 -18.46
CA SER A 35 -18.63 -9.37 -19.21
C SER A 35 -19.82 -9.46 -18.26
N SER A 36 -20.67 -8.43 -18.24
CA SER A 36 -22.04 -8.50 -17.74
C SER A 36 -22.88 -7.54 -18.57
N ASP A 37 -23.83 -8.13 -19.28
CA ASP A 37 -24.72 -7.49 -20.24
C ASP A 37 -25.68 -6.46 -19.63
N SER A 38 -26.16 -5.60 -20.54
CA SER A 38 -27.48 -4.95 -20.56
C SER A 38 -27.73 -3.70 -19.71
N GLY A 39 -27.76 -2.55 -20.39
CA GLY A 39 -28.30 -1.28 -19.89
C GLY A 39 -28.22 -0.19 -20.97
N ASN A 40 -29.33 0.02 -21.67
CA ASN A 40 -29.49 0.89 -22.84
C ASN A 40 -29.37 2.40 -22.54
N ASN A 41 -28.90 3.12 -23.57
CA ASN A 41 -29.29 4.48 -24.00
C ASN A 41 -28.65 5.73 -23.36
N GLY A 42 -28.33 6.68 -24.25
CA GLY A 42 -28.38 8.11 -23.93
C GLY A 42 -27.08 8.88 -24.09
N GLY A 43 -26.49 8.90 -25.29
CA GLY A 43 -25.60 10.00 -25.67
C GLY A 43 -26.38 11.31 -25.62
N SER A 44 -26.14 12.12 -24.59
CA SER A 44 -26.73 13.45 -24.45
C SER A 44 -25.63 14.49 -24.60
N ASN A 45 -25.48 15.00 -25.82
CA ASN A 45 -24.93 16.33 -26.04
C ASN A 45 -26.01 17.32 -25.58
N GLY A 46 -25.77 18.04 -24.49
CA GLY A 46 -26.74 18.98 -23.94
C GLY A 46 -26.06 20.00 -23.04
N GLY A 47 -25.98 21.24 -23.53
CA GLY A 47 -25.82 22.40 -22.65
C GLY A 47 -27.01 22.45 -21.70
N GLY A 48 -26.79 22.09 -20.44
CA GLY A 48 -27.81 22.04 -19.41
C GLY A 48 -27.12 22.21 -18.06
N ASN A 49 -27.66 23.09 -17.21
CA ASN A 49 -27.17 23.38 -15.87
C ASN A 49 -26.82 22.09 -15.12
N SER A 50 -25.54 21.75 -15.08
CA SER A 50 -25.10 20.59 -14.33
C SER A 50 -25.37 20.88 -12.86
N THR A 51 -26.29 20.14 -12.28
CA THR A 51 -26.44 20.06 -10.84
C THR A 51 -25.27 19.25 -10.28
N ASN A 52 -24.06 19.79 -10.46
CA ASN A 52 -22.83 19.24 -9.94
C ASN A 52 -22.97 19.12 -8.41
N THR A 53 -22.64 17.95 -7.85
CA THR A 53 -22.31 17.82 -6.44
C THR A 53 -21.15 18.76 -6.12
N ALA A 54 -21.20 19.45 -4.99
CA ALA A 54 -20.08 20.24 -4.52
C ALA A 54 -18.90 19.32 -4.20
N ALA A 55 -17.70 19.71 -4.64
CA ALA A 55 -16.48 18.96 -4.41
C ALA A 55 -15.58 19.66 -3.39
N ILE A 56 -14.83 18.88 -2.64
CA ILE A 56 -13.77 19.34 -1.75
C ILE A 56 -12.43 19.12 -2.44
N GLN A 57 -11.53 20.08 -2.28
CA GLN A 57 -10.12 19.95 -2.64
C GLN A 57 -9.25 20.05 -1.40
N MET A 58 -8.31 19.13 -1.27
CA MET A 58 -7.33 19.20 -0.18
C MET A 58 -6.28 20.27 -0.46
N THR A 59 -6.03 21.07 0.57
CA THR A 59 -4.97 22.08 0.62
C THR A 59 -3.75 21.53 1.35
N THR A 60 -3.97 20.77 2.42
CA THR A 60 -2.90 20.23 3.28
C THR A 60 -3.26 18.84 3.79
N PRO A 61 -2.46 17.80 3.53
CA PRO A 61 -1.40 17.75 2.51
C PRO A 61 -2.00 17.92 1.10
N ALA A 62 -1.27 18.55 0.19
CA ALA A 62 -1.72 18.67 -1.20
C ALA A 62 -1.65 17.31 -1.89
N VAL A 63 -2.73 16.90 -2.56
CA VAL A 63 -2.81 15.60 -3.27
C VAL A 63 -1.72 15.46 -4.35
N THR A 64 -1.23 16.58 -4.88
CA THR A 64 -0.21 16.64 -5.93
C THR A 64 1.23 16.48 -5.44
N GLN A 65 1.49 16.59 -4.13
CA GLN A 65 2.85 16.54 -3.57
C GLN A 65 3.37 15.12 -3.32
N GLY A 66 2.64 14.09 -3.78
CA GLY A 66 2.94 12.69 -3.54
C GLY A 66 2.28 12.15 -2.27
N LYS A 67 2.66 10.92 -1.89
CA LYS A 67 2.08 10.21 -0.75
C LYS A 67 2.55 10.84 0.57
N ALA A 68 1.62 11.47 1.29
CA ALA A 68 1.89 12.07 2.58
C ALA A 68 2.19 10.99 3.64
N LEU A 69 3.23 11.20 4.45
CA LEU A 69 3.67 10.29 5.50
C LEU A 69 3.46 10.94 6.87
N PHE A 70 2.70 10.27 7.73
CA PHE A 70 2.40 10.75 9.08
C PHE A 70 2.88 9.77 10.14
N LYS A 71 3.40 10.32 11.24
CA LYS A 71 3.84 9.53 12.39
C LYS A 71 2.64 9.18 13.27
N ILE A 72 2.52 7.92 13.67
CA ILE A 72 1.54 7.50 14.67
C ILE A 72 1.98 8.04 16.04
N GLY A 73 1.07 8.68 16.77
CA GLY A 73 1.34 9.35 18.04
C GLY A 73 1.64 10.86 17.91
N SER A 74 1.51 11.45 16.71
CA SER A 74 1.59 12.90 16.51
C SER A 74 0.28 13.49 16.01
N LYS A 75 0.17 14.82 16.11
CA LYS A 75 -0.93 15.60 15.53
C LYS A 75 -0.77 15.68 14.01
N VAL A 76 -1.85 15.40 13.29
CA VAL A 76 -1.93 15.43 11.83
C VAL A 76 -2.96 16.47 11.43
N THR A 77 -2.57 17.46 10.63
CA THR A 77 -3.48 18.53 10.19
C THR A 77 -3.96 18.25 8.77
N PHE A 78 -5.28 18.22 8.62
CA PHE A 78 -5.95 18.17 7.33
C PHE A 78 -6.56 19.53 7.04
N GLY A 79 -6.24 20.11 5.89
CA GLY A 79 -6.79 21.37 5.40
C GLY A 79 -7.42 21.17 4.03
N TRP A 80 -8.59 21.73 3.82
CA TRP A 80 -9.34 21.62 2.57
C TRP A 80 -10.09 22.91 2.24
N LYS A 81 -10.50 23.03 0.99
CA LYS A 81 -11.33 24.12 0.47
C LYS A 81 -12.47 23.57 -0.37
N TYR A 82 -13.59 24.26 -0.38
CA TYR A 82 -14.69 23.96 -1.29
C TYR A 82 -14.35 24.45 -2.69
N GLN A 83 -14.43 23.56 -3.68
CA GLN A 83 -14.25 23.94 -5.08
C GLN A 83 -15.47 24.65 -5.66
N THR A 84 -16.64 24.22 -5.21
CA THR A 84 -17.92 24.80 -5.57
C THR A 84 -18.73 24.92 -4.30
N THR A 85 -19.31 26.09 -4.06
CA THR A 85 -20.19 26.29 -2.92
C THR A 85 -21.42 25.38 -3.08
N PRO A 86 -21.69 24.47 -2.13
CA PRO A 86 -22.89 23.65 -2.22
C PRO A 86 -24.13 24.53 -2.15
N ILE A 87 -25.12 24.21 -3.00
CA ILE A 87 -26.43 24.88 -3.00
C ILE A 87 -27.14 24.60 -1.67
N ILE A 88 -26.99 23.38 -1.16
CA ILE A 88 -27.48 22.96 0.15
C ILE A 88 -26.27 22.85 1.09
N LYS A 89 -26.12 23.80 2.01
CA LYS A 89 -25.06 23.78 3.01
C LYS A 89 -25.24 22.57 3.93
N PRO A 90 -24.21 21.72 4.13
CA PRO A 90 -24.28 20.67 5.13
C PRO A 90 -24.43 21.29 6.53
N GLN A 91 -25.13 20.60 7.43
CA GLN A 91 -25.20 20.99 8.84
C GLN A 91 -23.91 20.63 9.56
N ALA A 92 -23.35 19.47 9.22
CA ALA A 92 -22.10 18.99 9.78
C ALA A 92 -21.30 18.19 8.76
N LEU A 93 -19.98 18.09 8.99
CA LEU A 93 -19.11 17.19 8.25
C LEU A 93 -18.63 16.06 9.15
N ASN A 94 -18.33 14.94 8.51
CA ASN A 94 -17.71 13.78 9.14
C ASN A 94 -16.43 13.43 8.37
N ILE A 95 -15.33 13.26 9.13
CA ILE A 95 -14.03 12.88 8.61
C ILE A 95 -13.75 11.44 9.05
N LEU A 96 -13.58 10.59 8.05
CA LEU A 96 -13.33 9.17 8.20
C LEU A 96 -12.01 8.84 7.50
N SER A 97 -11.36 7.77 7.91
CA SER A 97 -10.27 7.18 7.14
C SER A 97 -10.48 5.68 6.98
N LEU A 98 -10.07 5.16 5.83
CA LEU A 98 -10.12 3.74 5.51
C LEU A 98 -8.69 3.23 5.34
N ALA A 99 -8.29 2.31 6.20
CA ALA A 99 -7.01 1.61 6.05
C ALA A 99 -7.05 0.64 4.86
N SER A 100 -5.89 0.32 4.29
CA SER A 100 -5.72 -0.73 3.28
C SER A 100 -6.16 -2.12 3.77
N THR A 101 -6.17 -2.32 5.10
CA THR A 101 -6.76 -3.50 5.78
C THR A 101 -8.29 -3.53 5.77
N LYS A 102 -8.94 -2.57 5.10
CA LYS A 102 -10.40 -2.37 5.03
C LYS A 102 -11.06 -2.02 6.38
N THR A 103 -10.28 -1.47 7.31
CA THR A 103 -10.78 -1.01 8.62
C THR A 103 -11.11 0.47 8.55
N TRP A 104 -12.31 0.85 8.99
CA TRP A 104 -12.74 2.24 9.10
C TRP A 104 -12.31 2.84 10.43
N TYR A 105 -11.76 4.05 10.38
CA TYR A 105 -11.41 4.84 11.55
C TYR A 105 -12.18 6.16 11.48
N THR A 106 -12.79 6.53 12.59
CA THR A 106 -13.41 7.84 12.74
C THR A 106 -12.36 8.83 13.20
N ILE A 107 -12.06 9.85 12.39
CA ILE A 107 -11.15 10.94 12.75
C ILE A 107 -11.92 12.03 13.48
N ALA A 108 -13.06 12.44 12.91
CA ALA A 108 -13.94 13.45 13.49
C ALA A 108 -15.39 13.19 13.05
N GLN A 109 -16.34 13.45 13.95
CA GLN A 109 -17.77 13.47 13.63
C GLN A 109 -18.35 14.80 14.05
N ASN A 110 -19.39 15.23 13.33
CA ASN A 110 -20.15 16.42 13.66
C ASN A 110 -19.28 17.70 13.76
N ILE A 111 -18.36 17.90 12.82
CA ILE A 111 -17.60 19.16 12.73
C ILE A 111 -18.42 20.21 11.98
N SER A 112 -18.19 21.48 12.28
CA SER A 112 -18.89 22.58 11.59
C SER A 112 -18.68 22.50 10.08
N ALA A 113 -19.75 22.72 9.31
CA ALA A 113 -19.70 22.82 7.86
C ALA A 113 -18.83 23.97 7.33
N SER A 114 -18.57 24.99 8.15
CA SER A 114 -17.64 26.08 7.78
C SER A 114 -16.18 25.75 8.06
N ALA A 115 -15.89 24.62 8.72
CA ALA A 115 -14.52 24.21 8.99
C ALA A 115 -13.80 23.87 7.67
N THR A 116 -12.62 24.45 7.50
CA THR A 116 -11.71 24.22 6.36
C THR A 116 -10.43 23.53 6.79
N SER A 117 -10.26 23.30 8.09
CA SER A 117 -9.15 22.53 8.63
C SER A 117 -9.58 21.75 9.86
N PHE A 118 -8.91 20.63 10.09
CA PHE A 118 -9.06 19.80 11.28
C PHE A 118 -7.72 19.19 11.68
N GLU A 119 -7.41 19.24 12.97
CA GLU A 119 -6.23 18.60 13.55
C GLU A 119 -6.64 17.29 14.22
N TRP A 120 -6.12 16.18 13.70
CA TRP A 120 -6.32 14.85 14.23
C TRP A 120 -5.16 14.47 15.17
N ASN A 121 -5.47 14.21 16.44
CA ASN A 121 -4.50 13.62 17.35
C ASN A 121 -4.53 12.08 17.24
N THR A 122 -3.50 11.52 16.62
CA THR A 122 -3.41 10.06 16.42
C THR A 122 -3.09 9.30 17.71
N ALA A 123 -2.58 9.98 18.75
CA ALA A 123 -2.29 9.36 20.04
C ALA A 123 -3.56 8.98 20.83
N ASP A 124 -4.68 9.64 20.56
CA ASP A 124 -5.94 9.42 21.28
C ASP A 124 -6.73 8.23 20.72
N GLN A 125 -6.38 7.76 19.52
CA GLN A 125 -7.07 6.67 18.84
C GLN A 125 -6.59 5.31 19.36
N LYS A 126 -7.29 4.78 20.36
CA LYS A 126 -6.96 3.49 21.01
C LYS A 126 -7.76 2.29 20.48
N ASN A 127 -8.98 2.49 19.99
CA ASN A 127 -9.85 1.39 19.56
C ASN A 127 -10.64 1.74 18.28
N PRO A 128 -10.37 1.07 17.14
CA PRO A 128 -9.29 0.11 16.91
C PRO A 128 -7.90 0.78 16.94
N PRO A 129 -6.83 0.05 17.31
CA PRO A 129 -5.47 0.59 17.31
C PRO A 129 -5.02 0.92 15.89
N LEU A 130 -4.34 2.05 15.73
CA LEU A 130 -3.79 2.46 14.44
C LEU A 130 -2.64 1.53 14.02
N VAL A 131 -2.76 0.98 12.82
CA VAL A 131 -1.75 0.11 12.21
C VAL A 131 -0.90 0.88 11.21
N MET A 132 0.34 0.43 10.98
CA MET A 132 1.17 0.94 9.89
C MET A 132 0.61 0.46 8.56
N ALA A 133 -0.08 1.36 7.86
CA ALA A 133 -0.74 1.07 6.61
C ALA A 133 -0.97 2.35 5.80
N ASP A 134 -1.47 2.16 4.59
CA ASP A 134 -2.00 3.22 3.76
C ASP A 134 -3.45 3.49 4.14
N TYR A 135 -3.81 4.76 4.25
CA TYR A 135 -5.14 5.25 4.61
C TYR A 135 -5.67 6.18 3.52
N THR A 136 -6.93 5.98 3.16
CA THR A 136 -7.66 6.91 2.30
C THR A 136 -8.53 7.80 3.17
N LEU A 137 -8.40 9.12 3.02
CA LEU A 137 -9.21 10.09 3.74
C LEU A 137 -10.58 10.23 3.06
N TYR A 138 -11.63 10.15 3.87
CA TYR A 138 -13.00 10.37 3.47
C TYR A 138 -13.58 11.60 4.19
N ILE A 139 -14.11 12.56 3.43
CA ILE A 139 -14.88 13.69 3.99
C ILE A 139 -16.30 13.58 3.46
N THR A 140 -17.27 13.52 4.38
CA THR A 140 -18.69 13.28 4.10
C THR A 140 -19.54 14.32 4.82
N ASP A 141 -20.78 14.49 4.39
CA ASP A 141 -21.77 15.31 5.09
C ASP A 141 -22.44 14.52 6.23
N GLU A 142 -23.48 15.09 6.85
CA GLU A 142 -24.23 14.43 7.93
C GLU A 142 -24.89 13.10 7.53
N ARG A 143 -25.06 12.82 6.22
CA ARG A 143 -25.66 11.57 5.74
C ARG A 143 -24.68 10.39 5.83
N GLY A 144 -23.39 10.68 6.01
CA GLY A 144 -22.34 9.69 6.17
C GLY A 144 -21.84 9.07 4.86
N LYS A 145 -21.02 8.03 4.99
CA LYS A 145 -20.26 7.42 3.89
C LYS A 145 -21.08 6.60 2.88
N ASP A 146 -22.27 6.14 3.26
CA ASP A 146 -23.10 5.26 2.42
C ASP A 146 -24.20 6.05 1.68
N ALA A 147 -24.20 7.37 1.82
CA ALA A 147 -25.22 8.23 1.23
C ALA A 147 -25.03 8.36 -0.30
N PRO A 148 -26.11 8.28 -1.09
CA PRO A 148 -26.02 8.49 -2.53
C PRO A 148 -25.64 9.94 -2.87
N ALA A 149 -24.86 10.11 -3.93
CA ALA A 149 -24.57 11.43 -4.48
C ALA A 149 -25.88 12.11 -4.89
N THR A 150 -26.04 13.37 -4.49
CA THR A 150 -27.26 14.14 -4.77
C THR A 150 -26.87 15.53 -5.25
N ALA A 151 -27.51 15.95 -6.33
CA ALA A 151 -27.45 17.29 -6.89
C ALA A 151 -27.46 18.39 -5.80
N GLY A 152 -26.52 19.34 -5.88
CA GLY A 152 -26.48 20.52 -5.00
C GLY A 152 -26.01 20.26 -3.56
N ARG A 153 -25.77 19.01 -3.16
CA ARG A 153 -25.14 18.64 -1.88
C ARG A 153 -23.65 18.39 -2.04
N LEU A 154 -22.97 18.24 -0.90
CA LEU A 154 -21.57 17.82 -0.86
C LEU A 154 -21.42 16.37 -1.34
N GLY A 155 -20.53 16.15 -2.29
CA GLY A 155 -20.10 14.81 -2.67
C GLY A 155 -19.09 14.24 -1.66
N ILE A 156 -19.03 12.91 -1.57
CA ILE A 156 -18.03 12.23 -0.73
C ILE A 156 -16.65 12.49 -1.33
N PHE A 157 -15.76 13.09 -0.54
CA PHE A 157 -14.36 13.23 -0.91
C PHE A 157 -13.60 11.95 -0.54
N ASN A 158 -12.81 11.41 -1.46
CA ASN A 158 -11.96 10.23 -1.26
C ASN A 158 -10.62 10.31 -2.02
N GLY A 159 -10.19 11.52 -2.36
CA GLY A 159 -9.04 11.75 -3.26
C GLY A 159 -7.67 11.76 -2.58
N LEU A 160 -7.60 11.75 -1.24
CA LEU A 160 -6.33 11.80 -0.52
C LEU A 160 -5.97 10.44 0.05
N VAL A 161 -4.81 9.91 -0.35
CA VAL A 161 -4.20 8.72 0.24
C VAL A 161 -2.93 9.14 0.98
N PHE A 162 -2.83 8.77 2.26
CA PHE A 162 -1.68 9.01 3.11
C PHE A 162 -1.23 7.71 3.77
N SER A 163 -0.02 7.66 4.29
CA SER A 163 0.56 6.47 4.92
C SER A 163 1.00 6.80 6.33
N MET A 164 0.77 5.88 7.25
CA MET A 164 1.14 6.04 8.65
C MET A 164 2.28 5.10 9.03
N TYR A 165 3.22 5.59 9.83
CA TYR A 165 4.36 4.81 10.33
C TYR A 165 4.53 4.97 11.84
N LEU A 166 5.01 3.93 12.51
CA LEU A 166 5.47 4.02 13.90
C LEU A 166 7.00 4.20 13.90
N PRO A 167 7.55 5.19 14.61
CA PRO A 167 9.00 5.27 14.77
C PRO A 167 9.49 4.05 15.56
N GLN A 168 10.68 3.54 15.23
CA GLN A 168 11.41 2.68 16.15
C GLN A 168 11.96 3.55 17.29
N SER A 169 11.99 3.01 18.51
CA SER A 169 12.64 3.69 19.64
C SER A 169 14.14 3.79 19.36
N TYR A 170 14.75 4.94 19.64
CA TYR A 170 16.19 5.12 19.49
C TYR A 170 16.92 4.27 20.53
N THR A 171 17.74 3.32 20.07
CA THR A 171 18.67 2.57 20.91
C THR A 171 20.04 3.25 20.81
N PRO A 172 20.68 3.61 21.94
CA PRO A 172 22.01 4.21 21.93
C PRO A 172 23.04 3.28 21.27
N LEU A 173 24.05 3.87 20.65
CA LEU A 173 25.04 3.15 19.83
C LEU A 173 25.81 2.09 20.62
N ASP A 174 26.03 2.31 21.92
CA ASP A 174 26.72 1.38 22.81
C ASP A 174 25.93 0.08 23.06
N GLU A 175 24.61 0.08 22.85
CA GLU A 175 23.72 -1.08 23.02
C GLU A 175 23.19 -1.63 21.68
N TYR A 176 23.53 -0.99 20.55
CA TYR A 176 23.06 -1.42 19.23
C TYR A 176 23.82 -2.66 18.75
N THR A 177 23.29 -3.84 19.08
CA THR A 177 23.77 -5.11 18.52
C THR A 177 23.22 -5.29 17.11
N CYS A 178 24.02 -4.97 16.10
CA CYS A 178 23.65 -5.23 14.71
C CYS A 178 23.68 -6.74 14.43
N ALA A 179 22.52 -7.33 14.09
CA ALA A 179 22.41 -8.77 13.80
C ALA A 179 23.33 -9.26 12.67
N THR A 180 23.78 -8.36 11.80
CA THR A 180 24.67 -8.65 10.65
C THR A 180 26.05 -8.03 10.77
N CYS A 181 26.31 -7.19 11.77
CA CYS A 181 27.60 -6.53 11.93
C CYS A 181 28.36 -7.28 13.04
N TYR A 182 29.28 -8.13 12.62
CA TYR A 182 30.25 -8.75 13.54
C TYR A 182 31.17 -7.64 14.05
N SER A 183 30.90 -7.14 15.26
CA SER A 183 31.60 -5.98 15.84
C SER A 183 32.96 -6.30 16.47
N ASP A 184 33.46 -7.54 16.39
CA ASP A 184 34.70 -7.95 17.07
C ASP A 184 35.55 -8.90 16.23
N GLY A 185 35.85 -8.59 14.96
CA GLY A 185 36.82 -9.35 14.15
C GLY A 185 36.58 -10.86 14.02
N SER A 186 35.46 -11.35 14.54
CA SER A 186 35.14 -12.75 14.72
C SER A 186 34.38 -13.14 13.48
N PHE A 187 35.16 -13.43 12.44
CA PHE A 187 34.66 -14.02 11.22
C PHE A 187 33.73 -15.18 11.57
N PRO A 188 32.47 -15.18 11.08
CA PRO A 188 31.57 -16.27 11.37
C PRO A 188 32.11 -17.54 10.71
N PHE A 189 32.66 -18.44 11.54
CA PHE A 189 33.22 -19.71 11.07
C PHE A 189 32.19 -20.57 10.34
N VAL A 190 30.90 -20.41 10.63
CA VAL A 190 29.80 -21.20 10.04
C VAL A 190 29.60 -20.93 8.52
N PRO A 191 29.33 -19.69 8.06
CA PRO A 191 29.21 -19.40 6.62
C PRO A 191 30.53 -19.58 5.87
N ILE A 192 31.68 -19.37 6.51
CA ILE A 192 32.99 -19.60 5.88
C ILE A 192 33.26 -21.10 5.71
N ALA A 193 32.99 -21.92 6.72
CA ALA A 193 33.12 -23.37 6.60
C ALA A 193 32.17 -23.94 5.53
N MET A 194 30.96 -23.38 5.41
CA MET A 194 30.01 -23.77 4.36
C MET A 194 30.51 -23.45 2.96
N THR A 195 31.09 -22.27 2.72
CA THR A 195 31.63 -21.93 1.40
C THR A 195 32.85 -22.78 1.03
N PHE A 196 33.73 -23.08 1.98
CA PHE A 196 34.86 -23.99 1.75
C PHE A 196 34.43 -25.45 1.54
N ALA A 197 33.40 -25.91 2.24
CA ALA A 197 32.85 -27.26 2.04
C ALA A 197 32.26 -27.44 0.64
N VAL A 198 31.50 -26.45 0.16
CA VAL A 198 30.90 -26.49 -1.17
C VAL A 198 31.95 -26.44 -2.27
N THR A 199 33.00 -25.63 -2.12
CA THR A 199 34.09 -25.58 -3.12
C THR A 199 34.93 -26.85 -3.14
N ALA A 200 35.16 -27.50 -1.99
CA ALA A 200 35.85 -28.79 -1.96
C ALA A 200 35.05 -29.89 -2.68
N ILE A 201 33.73 -29.95 -2.44
CA ILE A 201 32.85 -30.95 -3.05
C ILE A 201 32.78 -30.77 -4.58
N THR A 202 32.76 -29.54 -5.09
CA THR A 202 32.72 -29.30 -6.55
C THR A 202 34.02 -29.71 -7.22
N VAL A 203 35.19 -29.45 -6.63
CA VAL A 203 36.50 -29.85 -7.18
C VAL A 203 36.64 -31.36 -7.22
N ILE A 204 36.31 -32.06 -6.11
CA ILE A 204 36.41 -33.52 -6.03
C ILE A 204 35.48 -34.19 -7.05
N SER A 205 34.26 -33.66 -7.23
CA SER A 205 33.30 -34.19 -8.20
C SER A 205 33.76 -34.02 -9.64
N PHE A 206 34.39 -32.88 -9.98
CA PHE A 206 34.94 -32.64 -11.32
C PHE A 206 36.16 -33.51 -11.61
N SER A 207 37.05 -33.72 -10.63
CA SER A 207 38.23 -34.57 -10.78
C SER A 207 37.87 -36.05 -11.01
N PHE A 208 36.82 -36.55 -10.36
CA PHE A 208 36.36 -37.93 -10.53
C PHE A 208 35.67 -38.18 -11.89
N PHE A 209 35.21 -37.13 -12.57
CA PHE A 209 34.61 -37.22 -13.90
C PHE A 209 35.64 -37.12 -15.04
N MET A 210 36.83 -36.57 -14.76
CA MET A 210 37.88 -36.37 -15.76
C MET A 210 38.90 -37.53 -15.83
N ILE A 211 38.82 -38.48 -14.90
CA ILE A 211 39.61 -39.72 -14.86
C ILE A 211 38.75 -40.90 -15.31
#